data_AF-A0A940TKP6-F1
#
_entry.id   AF-A0A940TKP6-F1
#
_cell.length_a   1.000
_cell.length_b   1.000
_cell.length_c   1.000
_cell.angle_alpha   90.00
_cell.angle_beta   90.00
_cell.angle_gamma   90.00
#
_symmetry.space_group_name_H-M   'P 1'
#
loop_
_entity.id
_entity.type
_entity.pdbx_description
1 polymer ?
#
loop_
_entity_poly.entity_id
_entity_poly.type
_entity_poly.pdbx_seq_one_letter_code
_entity_poly.pdbx_strand_id
1 'polypeptide(L)'
;MRSDAVIDLESNIARGRIVLSLVTLGAVFVDPTTPHLAAWIPVTSGPFAIDTHLLQILCVHLAYAAGIYLACRRAVGVTYLPGFSTVLDTVFAVVVTLFTEGPTTPSFVFFAFVIVAVGCRSDFRATAISTVICTALYLMLIAVLTPGDWHLYVMRPAYLAITGYLIGFLGQQRVNFEERIRDLESAAERQSIARFLHDGYAQGLAGINLRLETCRRLLHGDRATEALEEVTELQTGVAREFDDVRAYIRSLAEVAEAPACAAVTTADPSVHVRAVLTAPGSVLEQVLHIVLEGLRNTRRHGRARAATIDVAEDVNTVRITIQDDGVGFEREATPPWSIASRVAECGGRLTIAAAGRPGAHLEIELPLSASHDHADSYRPR
;
A
#
# COMPACT_ATOMS: atom_id res chain seq x y z
N MET A 1 -3.45 -8.72 -5.92
CA MET A 1 -3.18 -8.12 -4.60
C MET A 1 -3.15 -9.13 -3.45
N ARG A 2 -4.27 -9.75 -3.00
CA ARG A 2 -4.23 -10.70 -1.86
C ARG A 2 -3.49 -12.02 -2.17
N SER A 3 -3.47 -12.45 -3.44
CA SER A 3 -2.73 -13.66 -3.87
C SER A 3 -1.21 -13.44 -3.89
N ASP A 4 -0.74 -12.26 -4.32
CA ASP A 4 0.69 -11.98 -4.50
C ASP A 4 1.41 -11.88 -3.15
N ALA A 5 0.78 -11.20 -2.18
CA ALA A 5 1.30 -11.10 -0.82
C ALA A 5 1.42 -12.46 -0.12
N VAL A 6 0.47 -13.38 -0.37
CA VAL A 6 0.52 -14.74 0.18
C VAL A 6 1.64 -15.56 -0.46
N ILE A 7 1.85 -15.42 -1.77
CA ILE A 7 2.96 -16.09 -2.48
C ILE A 7 4.31 -15.58 -1.98
N ASP A 8 4.46 -14.26 -1.79
CA ASP A 8 5.69 -13.66 -1.28
C ASP A 8 5.99 -14.10 0.16
N LEU A 9 4.96 -14.14 1.01
CA LEU A 9 5.08 -14.63 2.38
C LEU A 9 5.53 -16.09 2.41
N GLU A 10 4.88 -16.98 1.66
CA GLU A 10 5.24 -18.40 1.62
C GLU A 10 6.63 -18.63 1.02
N SER A 11 7.02 -17.84 0.00
CA SER A 11 8.38 -17.84 -0.55
C SER A 11 9.42 -17.47 0.51
N ASN A 12 9.14 -16.45 1.34
CA ASN A 12 10.04 -16.05 2.42
C ASN A 12 10.16 -17.11 3.51
N ILE A 13 9.05 -17.75 3.90
CA ILE A 13 9.07 -18.88 4.85
C ILE A 13 9.87 -20.05 4.27
N ALA A 14 9.71 -20.36 2.98
CA ALA A 14 10.45 -21.41 2.32
C ALA A 14 11.97 -21.14 2.28
N ARG A 15 12.40 -19.89 2.05
CA ARG A 15 13.81 -19.49 2.19
C ARG A 15 14.31 -19.71 3.61
N GLY A 16 13.50 -19.37 4.61
CA GLY A 16 13.79 -19.63 6.02
C GLY A 16 14.07 -21.11 6.31
N ARG A 17 13.26 -22.03 5.75
CA ARG A 17 13.47 -23.49 5.88
C ARG A 17 14.81 -23.94 5.30
N ILE A 18 15.19 -23.40 4.13
CA ILE A 18 16.47 -23.72 3.48
C ILE A 18 17.63 -23.26 4.37
N VAL A 19 17.58 -22.02 4.87
CA VAL A 19 18.62 -21.48 5.77
C VAL A 19 18.72 -22.32 7.04
N LEU A 20 17.59 -22.66 7.67
CA LEU A 20 17.55 -23.52 8.84
C LEU A 20 18.23 -24.88 8.59
N SER A 21 17.94 -25.49 7.44
CA SER A 21 18.53 -26.77 7.04
C SER A 21 20.04 -26.68 6.87
N LEU A 22 20.52 -25.66 6.15
CA LEU A 22 21.94 -25.46 5.86
C LEU A 22 22.75 -25.13 7.12
N VAL A 23 22.21 -24.29 8.01
CA VAL A 23 22.86 -23.96 9.29
C VAL A 23 22.95 -25.21 10.17
N THR A 24 21.89 -26.01 10.23
CA THR A 24 21.91 -27.26 11.00
C THR A 24 22.89 -28.27 10.43
N LEU A 25 22.96 -28.40 9.10
CA LEU A 25 23.93 -29.26 8.43
C LEU A 25 25.37 -28.83 8.74
N GLY A 26 25.64 -27.52 8.71
CA GLY A 26 26.94 -26.97 9.09
C GLY A 26 27.29 -27.22 10.56
N ALA A 27 26.31 -27.10 11.47
CA ALA A 27 26.50 -27.39 12.89
C ALA A 27 26.88 -28.86 13.13
N VAL A 28 26.18 -29.80 12.49
CA VAL A 28 26.47 -31.24 12.58
C VAL A 28 27.84 -31.60 12.00
N PHE A 29 28.29 -30.87 10.98
CA PHE A 29 29.63 -31.08 10.39
C PHE A 29 30.75 -30.61 11.34
N VAL A 30 30.54 -29.52 12.07
CA VAL A 30 31.50 -28.97 13.03
C VAL A 30 31.55 -29.81 14.32
N ASP A 31 30.39 -30.29 14.77
CA ASP A 31 30.24 -31.08 15.99
C ASP A 31 29.32 -32.30 15.74
N PRO A 32 29.89 -33.47 15.41
CA PRO A 32 29.10 -34.66 15.08
C PRO A 32 28.34 -35.16 16.30
N THR A 33 27.02 -35.09 16.25
CA THR A 33 26.14 -35.54 17.35
C THR A 33 25.89 -37.04 17.29
N THR A 34 25.83 -37.69 18.45
CA THR A 34 25.46 -39.10 18.56
C THR A 34 23.94 -39.27 18.75
N PRO A 35 23.26 -40.15 17.99
CA PRO A 35 21.82 -40.34 18.11
C PRO A 35 21.45 -41.08 19.41
N HIS A 36 20.47 -40.58 20.18
CA HIS A 36 19.99 -41.29 21.39
C HIS A 36 19.43 -42.68 21.10
N LEU A 37 18.90 -42.90 19.89
CA LEU A 37 18.36 -44.18 19.44
C LEU A 37 19.45 -45.26 19.26
N ALA A 38 20.74 -44.90 19.24
CA ALA A 38 21.84 -45.88 19.16
C ALA A 38 21.84 -46.90 20.31
N ALA A 39 21.22 -46.58 21.45
CA ALA A 39 21.07 -47.51 22.56
C ALA A 39 20.06 -48.65 22.27
N TRP A 40 19.13 -48.46 21.34
CA TRP A 40 18.02 -49.37 21.06
C TRP A 40 18.06 -49.97 19.65
N ILE A 41 18.73 -49.28 18.73
CA ILE A 41 18.99 -49.72 17.36
C ILE A 41 20.51 -49.77 17.23
N PRO A 42 21.13 -50.93 16.93
CA PRO A 42 22.57 -51.03 16.81
C PRO A 42 23.04 -50.31 15.53
N VAL A 43 23.18 -48.99 15.64
CA VAL A 43 23.74 -48.13 14.60
C VAL A 43 25.23 -48.03 14.89
N THR A 44 26.04 -48.63 14.04
CA THR A 44 27.51 -48.60 14.16
C THR A 44 28.02 -47.18 13.95
N SER A 45 28.56 -46.53 14.99
CA SER A 45 29.30 -45.28 14.82
C SER A 45 30.51 -45.24 15.77
N GLY A 46 31.70 -45.15 15.19
CA GLY A 46 32.93 -44.83 15.91
C GLY A 46 32.99 -43.32 16.25
N PRO A 47 34.00 -42.88 17.02
CA PRO A 47 34.08 -41.53 17.63
C PRO A 47 34.17 -40.33 16.67
N PHE A 48 34.09 -40.55 15.34
CA PHE A 48 34.11 -39.51 14.30
C PHE A 48 33.17 -39.82 13.13
N ALA A 49 32.27 -40.79 13.26
CA ALA A 49 31.34 -41.13 12.19
C ALA A 49 30.16 -40.15 12.20
N ILE A 50 30.07 -39.29 11.18
CA ILE A 50 28.85 -38.52 10.90
C ILE A 50 27.71 -39.51 10.78
N ASP A 51 26.69 -39.38 11.64
CA ASP A 51 25.51 -40.24 11.55
C ASP A 51 24.86 -40.05 10.18
N THR A 52 24.98 -41.10 9.36
CA THR A 52 24.51 -41.09 7.98
C THR A 52 22.99 -40.94 7.93
N HIS A 53 22.27 -41.34 8.98
CA HIS A 53 20.81 -41.19 9.07
C HIS A 53 20.41 -39.75 9.36
N LEU A 54 21.08 -39.06 10.30
CA LEU A 54 20.83 -37.63 10.54
C LEU A 54 21.13 -36.80 9.29
N LEU A 55 22.23 -37.11 8.59
CA LEU A 55 22.56 -36.48 7.32
C LEU A 55 21.46 -36.70 6.27
N GLN A 56 20.96 -37.94 6.13
CA GLN A 56 19.85 -38.26 5.23
C GLN A 56 18.58 -37.47 5.59
N ILE A 57 18.23 -37.38 6.87
CA ILE A 57 17.05 -36.61 7.34
C ILE A 57 17.18 -35.13 6.97
N LEU A 58 18.35 -34.52 7.21
CA LEU A 58 18.59 -33.11 6.87
C LEU A 58 18.61 -32.88 5.35
N CYS A 59 19.14 -33.81 4.56
CA CYS A 59 19.06 -33.76 3.10
C CYS A 59 17.61 -33.86 2.60
N VAL A 60 16.79 -34.73 3.20
CA VAL A 60 15.35 -34.84 2.90
C VAL A 60 14.62 -33.56 3.27
N HIS A 61 14.90 -32.98 4.44
CA HIS A 61 14.33 -31.69 4.85
C HIS A 61 14.72 -30.56 3.90
N LEU A 62 15.98 -30.51 3.44
CA LEU A 62 16.46 -29.52 2.46
C LEU A 62 15.77 -29.69 1.10
N ALA A 63 15.61 -30.93 0.62
CA ALA A 63 14.90 -31.23 -0.62
C ALA A 63 13.42 -30.82 -0.54
N TYR A 64 12.77 -31.09 0.59
CA TYR A 64 11.42 -30.63 0.90
C TYR A 64 11.32 -29.09 0.89
N ALA A 65 12.23 -28.40 1.57
CA ALA A 65 12.27 -26.94 1.64
C ALA A 65 12.46 -26.32 0.25
N ALA A 66 13.37 -26.87 -0.56
CA ALA A 66 13.57 -26.47 -1.95
C ALA A 66 12.33 -26.75 -2.81
N GLY A 67 11.69 -27.91 -2.63
CA GLY A 67 10.45 -28.27 -3.33
C GLY A 67 9.32 -27.27 -3.07
N ILE A 68 9.08 -26.90 -1.81
CA ILE A 68 8.12 -25.86 -1.44
C ILE A 68 8.50 -24.53 -2.10
N TYR A 69 9.76 -24.12 -2.02
CA TYR A 69 10.22 -22.86 -2.61
C TYR A 69 9.95 -22.81 -4.12
N LEU A 70 10.25 -23.89 -4.86
CA LEU A 70 9.95 -23.99 -6.29
C LEU A 70 8.43 -24.02 -6.57
N ALA A 71 7.64 -24.68 -5.72
CA ALA A 71 6.18 -24.72 -5.87
C ALA A 71 5.55 -23.34 -5.68
N CYS A 72 5.97 -22.59 -4.67
CA CYS A 72 5.56 -21.19 -4.45
C CYS A 72 5.94 -20.31 -5.65
N ARG A 73 7.16 -20.47 -6.19
CA ARG A 73 7.61 -19.69 -7.35
C ARG A 73 6.84 -20.00 -8.63
N ARG A 74 6.27 -21.20 -8.75
CA ARG A 74 5.41 -21.61 -9.87
C ARG A 74 3.91 -21.41 -9.59
N ALA A 75 3.54 -20.83 -8.45
CA ALA A 75 2.17 -20.65 -7.99
C ALA A 75 1.33 -21.95 -7.95
N VAL A 76 1.96 -23.12 -7.77
CA VAL A 76 1.26 -24.41 -7.75
C VAL A 76 0.84 -24.75 -6.32
N GLY A 77 -0.47 -24.97 -6.10
CA GLY A 77 -1.00 -25.55 -4.84
C GLY A 77 -1.01 -24.63 -3.61
N VAL A 78 -0.89 -23.31 -3.81
CA VAL A 78 -0.70 -22.30 -2.75
C VAL A 78 -1.80 -22.32 -1.68
N THR A 79 -3.01 -22.78 -2.00
CA THR A 79 -4.16 -22.80 -1.06
C THR A 79 -4.02 -23.84 0.07
N TYR A 80 -3.45 -25.02 -0.20
CA TYR A 80 -3.34 -26.11 0.79
C TYR A 80 -1.93 -26.26 1.39
N LEU A 81 -0.93 -25.65 0.75
CA LEU A 81 0.46 -25.69 1.15
C LEU A 81 0.72 -25.25 2.62
N PRO A 82 0.10 -24.19 3.16
CA PRO A 82 0.45 -23.66 4.47
C PRO A 82 0.17 -24.65 5.60
N GLY A 83 -1.05 -25.19 5.66
CA GLY A 83 -1.45 -26.14 6.71
C GLY A 83 -0.65 -27.44 6.65
N PHE A 84 -0.46 -28.00 5.46
CA PHE A 84 0.34 -29.21 5.26
C PHE A 84 1.81 -29.00 5.64
N SER A 85 2.40 -27.86 5.26
CA SER A 85 3.79 -27.56 5.58
C SER A 85 4.03 -27.39 7.07
N THR A 86 3.10 -26.81 7.83
CA THR A 86 3.21 -26.68 9.30
C THR A 86 3.27 -28.04 9.99
N VAL A 87 2.44 -29.00 9.54
CA VAL A 87 2.45 -30.37 10.08
C VAL A 87 3.79 -31.03 9.77
N LEU A 88 4.27 -30.93 8.53
CA LEU A 88 5.57 -31.48 8.15
C LEU A 88 6.72 -30.85 8.94
N ASP A 89 6.75 -29.53 9.08
CA ASP A 89 7.79 -28.82 9.84
C ASP A 89 7.81 -29.29 11.31
N THR A 90 6.65 -29.55 11.90
CA THR A 90 6.52 -30.10 13.26
C THR A 90 7.05 -31.53 13.34
N VAL A 91 6.71 -32.38 12.37
CA VAL A 91 7.23 -33.76 12.29
C VAL A 91 8.75 -33.75 12.16
N PHE A 92 9.30 -32.90 11.29
CA PHE A 92 10.75 -32.76 11.14
C PHE A 92 11.42 -32.30 12.43
N ALA A 93 10.82 -31.36 13.18
CA ALA A 93 11.36 -30.92 14.46
C ALA A 93 11.50 -32.09 15.47
N VAL A 94 10.49 -32.97 15.52
CA VAL A 94 10.53 -34.19 16.35
C VAL A 94 11.59 -35.17 15.86
N VAL A 95 11.59 -35.48 14.56
CA VAL A 95 12.52 -36.45 13.97
C VAL A 95 13.98 -35.99 14.14
N VAL A 96 14.28 -34.72 13.87
CA VAL A 96 15.63 -34.18 14.11
C VAL A 96 16.02 -34.34 15.57
N THR A 97 15.12 -34.06 16.52
CA THR A 97 15.40 -34.22 17.96
C THR A 97 15.66 -35.69 18.35
N LEU A 98 14.96 -36.66 17.73
CA LEU A 98 15.16 -38.09 18.00
C LEU A 98 16.50 -38.63 17.49
N PHE A 99 17.03 -38.05 16.41
CA PHE A 99 18.25 -38.49 15.72
C PHE A 99 19.48 -37.63 16.05
N THR A 100 19.35 -36.62 16.90
CA THR A 100 20.48 -35.90 17.50
C THR A 100 20.73 -36.41 18.92
N GLU A 101 21.65 -35.78 19.67
CA GLU A 101 21.79 -35.95 21.14
C GLU A 101 20.58 -35.39 21.91
N GLY A 102 19.41 -35.36 21.29
CA GLY A 102 18.16 -35.09 21.97
C GLY A 102 17.94 -33.60 22.20
N PRO A 103 17.21 -33.27 23.28
CA PRO A 103 16.86 -31.90 23.62
C PRO A 103 18.05 -31.04 24.07
N THR A 104 19.27 -31.55 24.15
CA THR A 104 20.49 -30.79 24.48
C THR A 104 21.11 -30.14 23.23
N THR A 105 20.75 -30.60 22.03
CA THR A 105 21.24 -30.08 20.74
C THR A 105 20.44 -28.87 20.24
N PRO A 106 20.89 -28.14 19.20
CA PRO A 106 20.13 -27.03 18.59
C PRO A 106 18.78 -27.43 17.94
N SER A 107 18.30 -28.67 18.11
CA SER A 107 17.03 -29.17 17.58
C SER A 107 15.81 -28.33 17.96
N PHE A 108 15.85 -27.63 19.11
CA PHE A 108 14.78 -26.73 19.54
C PHE A 108 14.49 -25.58 18.54
N VAL A 109 15.48 -25.20 17.71
CA VAL A 109 15.32 -24.14 16.70
C VAL A 109 14.28 -24.54 15.64
N PHE A 110 14.10 -25.83 15.36
CA PHE A 110 13.06 -26.30 14.45
C PHE A 110 11.65 -26.06 15.03
N PHE A 111 11.45 -26.25 16.34
CA PHE A 111 10.20 -25.91 17.00
C PHE A 111 9.95 -24.40 17.00
N ALA A 112 10.99 -23.60 17.25
CA ALA A 112 10.89 -22.14 17.18
C ALA A 112 10.51 -21.69 15.75
N PHE A 113 11.06 -22.34 14.72
CA PHE A 113 10.72 -22.07 13.33
C PHE A 113 9.25 -22.34 13.02
N VAL A 114 8.67 -23.45 13.50
CA VAL A 114 7.23 -23.72 13.34
C VAL A 114 6.39 -22.59 13.92
N ILE A 115 6.72 -22.14 15.14
CA ILE A 115 6.03 -21.05 15.82
C ILE A 115 6.13 -19.74 15.01
N VAL A 116 7.31 -19.42 14.50
CA VAL A 116 7.53 -18.25 13.63
C VAL A 116 6.70 -18.35 12.35
N ALA A 117 6.75 -19.50 11.67
CA ALA A 117 6.03 -19.72 10.43
C ALA A 117 4.51 -19.59 10.61
N VAL A 118 3.96 -20.14 11.70
CA VAL A 118 2.53 -19.98 12.04
C VAL A 118 2.21 -18.53 12.40
N GLY A 119 3.05 -17.87 13.18
CA GLY A 119 2.84 -16.47 13.57
C GLY A 119 2.94 -15.48 12.41
N CYS A 120 3.68 -15.82 11.36
CA CYS A 120 3.69 -15.06 10.11
C CYS A 120 2.41 -15.27 9.28
N ARG A 121 1.71 -16.39 9.43
CA ARG A 121 0.54 -16.78 8.62
C ARG A 121 -0.80 -16.47 9.26
N SER A 122 -0.85 -16.42 10.58
CA SER A 122 -2.11 -16.56 11.32
C SER A 122 -2.20 -15.64 12.52
N ASP A 123 -3.42 -15.50 13.04
CA ASP A 123 -3.71 -14.62 14.18
C ASP A 123 -3.02 -15.08 15.47
N PHE A 124 -3.05 -14.21 16.48
CA PHE A 124 -2.50 -14.47 17.81
C PHE A 124 -2.94 -15.82 18.38
N ARG A 125 -4.22 -16.19 18.20
CA ARG A 125 -4.80 -17.44 18.70
C ARG A 125 -4.12 -18.67 18.10
N ALA A 126 -3.90 -18.69 16.79
CA ALA A 126 -3.25 -19.81 16.11
C ALA A 126 -1.79 -19.94 16.53
N THR A 127 -1.08 -18.82 16.67
CA THR A 127 0.30 -18.78 17.16
C THR A 127 0.40 -19.30 18.58
N ALA A 128 -0.51 -18.89 19.47
CA ALA A 128 -0.58 -19.36 20.85
C ALA A 128 -0.83 -20.88 20.92
N ILE A 129 -1.79 -21.39 20.14
CA ILE A 129 -2.07 -22.84 20.07
C ILE A 129 -0.83 -23.60 19.56
N SER A 130 -0.20 -23.13 18.49
CA SER A 130 1.02 -23.75 17.95
C SER A 130 2.16 -23.73 18.96
N THR A 131 2.30 -22.64 19.72
CA THR A 131 3.31 -22.50 20.78
C THR A 131 3.08 -23.51 21.89
N VAL A 132 1.84 -23.67 22.36
CA VAL A 132 1.49 -24.66 23.37
C VAL A 132 1.78 -26.07 22.88
N ILE A 133 1.38 -26.41 21.64
CA ILE A 133 1.64 -27.72 21.05
C ILE A 133 3.14 -28.00 20.93
N CYS A 134 3.92 -27.06 20.36
CA CYS A 134 5.36 -27.21 20.20
C CYS A 134 6.07 -27.34 21.56
N THR A 135 5.68 -26.54 22.54
CA THR A 135 6.27 -26.56 23.89
C THR A 135 5.94 -27.88 24.61
N ALA A 136 4.68 -28.34 24.54
CA ALA A 136 4.26 -29.60 25.14
C ALA A 136 4.96 -30.80 24.49
N LEU A 137 5.07 -30.81 23.16
CA LEU A 137 5.76 -31.86 22.42
C LEU A 137 7.26 -31.89 22.75
N TYR A 138 7.88 -30.71 22.89
CA TYR A 138 9.29 -30.60 23.29
C TYR A 138 9.52 -31.06 24.73
N LEU A 139 8.64 -30.69 25.67
CA LEU A 139 8.66 -31.20 27.05
C LEU A 139 8.49 -32.72 27.13
N MET A 140 7.60 -33.29 26.32
CA MET A 140 7.43 -34.74 26.20
C MET A 140 8.72 -35.42 25.72
N LEU A 141 9.40 -34.85 24.72
CA LEU A 141 10.69 -35.37 24.24
C LEU A 141 11.77 -35.33 25.33
N ILE A 142 11.83 -34.26 26.14
CA ILE A 142 12.74 -34.19 27.30
C ILE A 142 12.42 -35.29 28.31
N ALA A 143 11.13 -35.49 28.62
CA ALA A 143 10.69 -36.52 29.56
C ALA A 143 11.06 -37.95 29.13
N VAL A 144 11.00 -38.23 27.83
CA VAL A 144 11.27 -39.56 27.28
C VAL A 144 12.76 -39.80 27.04
N LEU A 145 13.48 -38.82 26.49
CA LEU A 145 14.87 -39.01 26.03
C LEU A 145 15.92 -38.75 27.11
N THR A 146 15.65 -37.81 28.02
CA THR A 146 16.60 -37.37 29.06
C THR A 146 15.92 -37.29 30.43
N PRO A 147 15.44 -38.42 30.98
CA PRO A 147 14.82 -38.44 32.31
C PRO A 147 15.86 -38.11 33.39
N GLY A 148 15.61 -37.06 34.18
CA GLY A 148 16.44 -36.66 35.33
C GLY A 148 17.15 -35.30 35.20
N ASP A 149 17.30 -34.77 33.99
CA ASP A 149 17.96 -33.48 33.74
C ASP A 149 16.98 -32.30 33.90
N TRP A 150 16.66 -31.97 35.16
CA TRP A 150 15.66 -30.94 35.50
C TRP A 150 15.93 -29.55 34.87
N HIS A 151 17.19 -29.21 34.63
CA HIS A 151 17.57 -27.92 34.03
C HIS A 151 17.07 -27.76 32.57
N LEU A 152 16.88 -28.86 31.84
CA LEU A 152 16.39 -28.84 30.46
C LEU A 152 14.89 -28.50 30.37
N TYR A 153 14.12 -28.75 31.44
CA TYR A 153 12.67 -28.50 31.48
C TYR A 153 12.32 -27.02 31.62
N VAL A 154 13.28 -26.16 31.96
CA VAL A 154 13.01 -24.75 32.24
C VAL A 154 13.43 -23.86 31.08
N MET A 155 14.72 -23.83 30.72
CA MET A 155 15.25 -22.79 29.84
C MET A 155 14.68 -22.84 28.42
N ARG A 156 14.77 -23.99 27.73
CA ARG A 156 14.39 -24.10 26.32
C ARG A 156 12.87 -24.05 26.09
N PRO A 157 12.04 -24.74 26.89
CA PRO A 157 10.59 -24.52 26.86
C PRO A 157 10.20 -23.06 27.15
N ALA A 158 10.88 -22.39 28.09
CA ALA A 158 10.66 -20.97 28.33
C ALA A 158 11.00 -20.11 27.11
N TYR A 159 12.11 -20.40 26.41
CA TYR A 159 12.44 -19.69 25.16
C TYR A 159 11.40 -19.89 24.06
N LEU A 160 10.85 -21.11 23.90
CA LEU A 160 9.76 -21.36 22.96
C LEU A 160 8.49 -20.58 23.34
N ALA A 161 8.13 -20.57 24.63
CA ALA A 161 6.98 -19.83 25.13
C ALA A 161 7.15 -18.31 24.94
N ILE A 162 8.32 -17.76 25.26
CA ILE A 162 8.64 -16.33 25.07
C ILE A 162 8.62 -15.98 23.58
N THR A 163 9.23 -16.81 22.73
CA THR A 163 9.25 -16.60 21.27
C THR A 163 7.85 -16.60 20.70
N GLY A 164 7.01 -17.58 21.09
CA GLY A 164 5.63 -17.65 20.66
C GLY A 164 4.77 -16.49 21.14
N TYR A 165 4.96 -16.04 22.39
CA TYR A 165 4.30 -14.85 22.91
C TYR A 165 4.71 -13.60 22.13
N LEU A 166 6.01 -13.38 21.92
CA LEU A 166 6.54 -12.19 21.25
C LEU A 166 6.07 -12.12 19.79
N ILE A 167 6.14 -13.23 19.06
CA ILE A 167 5.71 -13.29 17.66
C ILE A 167 4.20 -13.10 17.57
N GLY A 168 3.43 -13.75 18.44
CA GLY A 168 2.00 -13.51 18.52
C GLY A 168 1.68 -12.03 18.79
N PHE A 169 2.34 -11.43 19.77
CA PHE A 169 2.16 -10.03 20.14
C PHE A 169 2.49 -9.07 18.98
N LEU A 170 3.62 -9.30 18.29
CA LEU A 170 4.02 -8.52 17.12
C LEU A 170 3.04 -8.68 15.96
N GLY A 171 2.51 -9.89 15.75
CA GLY A 171 1.45 -10.14 14.77
C GLY A 171 0.19 -9.33 15.08
N GLN A 172 -0.26 -9.34 16.34
CA GLN A 172 -1.43 -8.55 16.76
C GLN A 172 -1.20 -7.04 16.61
N GLN A 173 -0.01 -6.54 16.94
CA GLN A 173 0.31 -5.12 16.75
C GLN A 173 0.25 -4.71 15.28
N ARG A 174 0.76 -5.53 14.35
CA ARG A 174 0.67 -5.25 12.92
C ARG A 174 -0.77 -5.06 12.47
N VAL A 175 -1.66 -5.97 12.86
CA VAL A 175 -3.10 -5.87 12.53
C VAL A 175 -3.70 -4.58 13.05
N ASN A 176 -3.44 -4.24 14.33
CA ASN A 176 -3.97 -3.01 14.93
C ASN A 176 -3.40 -1.73 14.26
N PHE A 177 -2.14 -1.76 13.81
CA PHE A 177 -1.54 -0.63 13.07
C PHE A 177 -2.16 -0.46 11.69
N GLU A 178 -2.39 -1.56 10.96
CA GLU A 178 -3.06 -1.51 9.67
C GLU A 178 -4.49 -0.97 9.78
N GLU A 179 -5.24 -1.39 10.80
CA GLU A 179 -6.57 -0.84 11.08
C GLU A 179 -6.51 0.66 11.35
N ARG A 180 -5.58 1.12 12.20
CA ARG A 180 -5.40 2.55 12.48
C ARG A 180 -5.01 3.36 11.25
N ILE A 181 -4.15 2.81 10.39
CA ILE A 181 -3.78 3.49 9.14
C ILE A 181 -5.01 3.63 8.24
N ARG A 182 -5.82 2.59 8.08
CA ARG A 182 -7.08 2.67 7.31
C ARG A 182 -8.06 3.68 7.89
N ASP A 183 -8.19 3.75 9.21
CA ASP A 183 -9.04 4.72 9.88
C ASP A 183 -8.54 6.16 9.65
N LEU A 184 -7.22 6.38 9.72
CA LEU A 184 -6.60 7.67 9.45
C LEU A 184 -6.73 8.06 7.97
N GLU A 185 -6.55 7.13 7.04
CA GLU A 185 -6.76 7.35 5.60
C GLU A 185 -8.21 7.77 5.34
N SER A 186 -9.19 7.05 5.90
CA SER A 186 -10.62 7.41 5.79
C SER A 186 -10.94 8.76 6.42
N ALA A 187 -10.33 9.09 7.57
CA ALA A 187 -10.54 10.38 8.24
C ALA A 187 -9.91 11.54 7.44
N ALA A 188 -8.70 11.35 6.91
CA ALA A 188 -8.02 12.31 6.06
C ALA A 188 -8.79 12.58 4.77
N GLU A 189 -9.32 11.53 4.13
CA GLU A 189 -10.19 11.63 2.96
C GLU A 189 -11.46 12.42 3.28
N ARG A 190 -12.17 12.06 4.36
CA ARG A 190 -13.37 12.82 4.81
C ARG A 190 -13.06 14.28 5.10
N GLN A 191 -11.93 14.57 5.73
CA GLN A 191 -11.55 15.95 6.05
C GLN A 191 -11.09 16.73 4.82
N SER A 192 -10.51 16.06 3.82
CA SER A 192 -10.21 16.63 2.51
C SER A 192 -11.50 17.00 1.76
N ILE A 193 -12.46 16.08 1.70
CA ILE A 193 -13.79 16.31 1.12
C ILE A 193 -14.51 17.46 1.85
N ALA A 194 -14.49 17.48 3.18
CA ALA A 194 -15.12 18.54 3.96
C ALA A 194 -14.50 19.92 3.70
N ARG A 195 -13.16 20.02 3.59
CA ARG A 195 -12.46 21.26 3.22
C ARG A 195 -12.79 21.70 1.80
N PHE A 196 -12.76 20.78 0.84
CA PHE A 196 -13.13 21.06 -0.54
C PHE A 196 -14.57 21.60 -0.65
N LEU A 197 -15.52 20.95 0.03
CA LEU A 197 -16.90 21.40 0.08
C LEU A 197 -17.03 22.75 0.79
N HIS A 198 -16.38 22.94 1.94
CA HIS A 198 -16.47 24.17 2.71
C HIS A 198 -15.90 25.37 1.94
N ASP A 199 -14.71 25.25 1.37
CA ASP A 199 -14.04 26.36 0.69
C ASP A 199 -14.71 26.69 -0.66
N GLY A 200 -15.24 25.68 -1.37
CA GLY A 200 -16.00 25.87 -2.59
C GLY A 200 -17.41 26.45 -2.36
N TYR A 201 -18.19 25.87 -1.44
CA TYR A 201 -19.59 26.26 -1.24
C TYR A 201 -19.76 27.50 -0.37
N ALA A 202 -18.96 27.70 0.68
CA ALA A 202 -19.13 28.86 1.56
C ALA A 202 -18.80 30.17 0.83
N GLN A 203 -17.79 30.17 -0.06
CA GLN A 203 -17.47 31.32 -0.90
C GLN A 203 -18.56 31.58 -1.95
N GLY A 204 -19.12 30.54 -2.58
CA GLY A 204 -20.23 30.67 -3.52
C GLY A 204 -21.49 31.27 -2.86
N LEU A 205 -21.88 30.75 -1.70
CA LEU A 205 -23.02 31.24 -0.93
C LEU A 205 -22.84 32.69 -0.44
N ALA A 206 -21.63 33.07 -0.04
CA ALA A 206 -21.31 34.45 0.32
C ALA A 206 -21.46 35.41 -0.88
N GLY A 207 -21.01 34.99 -2.07
CA GLY A 207 -21.15 35.76 -3.31
C GLY A 207 -22.62 35.94 -3.74
N ILE A 208 -23.43 34.88 -3.60
CA ILE A 208 -24.87 34.93 -3.88
C ILE A 208 -25.57 35.92 -2.94
N ASN A 209 -25.28 35.87 -1.64
CA ASN A 209 -25.84 36.80 -0.66
C ASN A 209 -25.52 38.26 -0.98
N LEU A 210 -24.26 38.56 -1.36
CA LEU A 210 -23.84 39.93 -1.68
C LEU A 210 -24.56 40.49 -2.92
N ARG A 211 -24.74 39.66 -3.95
CA ARG A 211 -25.45 40.03 -5.17
C ARG A 211 -26.96 40.16 -4.92
N LEU A 212 -27.56 39.29 -4.12
CA LEU A 212 -28.96 39.43 -3.69
C LEU A 212 -29.19 40.74 -2.91
N GLU A 213 -28.24 41.13 -2.06
CA GLU A 213 -28.32 42.42 -1.37
C GLU A 213 -28.20 43.61 -2.36
N THR A 214 -27.38 43.47 -3.40
CA THR A 214 -27.28 44.46 -4.48
C THR A 214 -28.60 44.59 -5.25
N CYS A 215 -29.24 43.47 -5.61
CA CYS A 215 -30.57 43.48 -6.23
C CYS A 215 -31.61 44.15 -5.32
N ARG A 216 -31.57 43.90 -4.00
CA ARG A 216 -32.47 44.53 -3.03
C ARG A 216 -32.28 46.05 -2.98
N ARG A 217 -31.03 46.54 -3.04
CA ARG A 217 -30.73 47.97 -3.10
C ARG A 217 -31.19 48.62 -4.40
N LEU A 218 -31.03 47.94 -5.54
CA LEU A 218 -31.48 48.44 -6.85
C LEU A 218 -33.02 48.55 -6.92
N LEU A 219 -33.75 47.59 -6.35
CA LEU A 219 -35.21 47.64 -6.25
C LEU A 219 -35.71 48.80 -5.38
N HIS A 220 -35.00 49.14 -4.30
CA HIS A 220 -35.35 50.31 -3.47
C HIS A 220 -35.10 51.65 -4.17
N GLY A 221 -34.25 51.68 -5.20
CA GLY A 221 -33.95 52.87 -6.00
C GLY A 221 -34.81 53.03 -7.26
N ASP A 222 -35.91 52.27 -7.38
CA ASP A 222 -36.82 52.24 -8.54
C ASP A 222 -36.16 51.80 -9.88
N ARG A 223 -35.00 51.12 -9.79
CA ARG A 223 -34.26 50.55 -10.94
C ARG A 223 -34.61 49.08 -11.16
N ALA A 224 -35.90 48.79 -11.30
CA ALA A 224 -36.41 47.43 -11.32
C ALA A 224 -35.88 46.56 -12.48
N THR A 225 -35.62 47.16 -13.65
CA THR A 225 -35.08 46.46 -14.83
C THR A 225 -33.65 45.94 -14.60
N GLU A 226 -32.78 46.76 -14.03
CA GLU A 226 -31.39 46.37 -13.73
C GLU A 226 -31.32 45.33 -12.60
N ALA A 227 -32.21 45.44 -11.61
CA ALA A 227 -32.33 44.41 -10.58
C ALA A 227 -32.79 43.06 -11.17
N LEU A 228 -33.67 43.08 -12.18
CA LEU A 228 -34.15 41.88 -12.86
C LEU A 228 -33.03 41.21 -13.69
N GLU A 229 -32.22 41.99 -14.39
CA GLU A 229 -31.02 41.51 -15.09
C GLU A 229 -30.05 40.86 -14.13
N GLU A 230 -29.78 41.50 -12.99
CA GLU A 230 -28.80 40.99 -12.03
C GLU A 230 -29.27 39.74 -11.28
N VAL A 231 -30.58 39.60 -11.04
CA VAL A 231 -31.19 38.34 -10.58
C VAL A 231 -31.12 37.25 -11.65
N THR A 232 -31.29 37.59 -12.93
CA THR A 232 -31.22 36.62 -14.04
C THR A 232 -29.78 36.11 -14.25
N GLU A 233 -28.79 36.99 -14.14
CA GLU A 233 -27.37 36.62 -14.14
C GLU A 233 -27.02 35.77 -12.92
N LEU A 234 -27.55 36.10 -11.74
CA LEU A 234 -27.41 35.28 -10.54
C LEU A 234 -27.99 33.87 -10.75
N GLN A 235 -29.22 33.76 -11.24
CA GLN A 235 -29.89 32.48 -11.45
C GLN A 235 -29.15 31.60 -12.46
N THR A 236 -28.68 32.19 -13.57
CA THR A 236 -27.89 31.47 -14.56
C THR A 236 -26.50 31.09 -14.04
N GLY A 237 -25.86 31.93 -13.22
CA GLY A 237 -24.60 31.62 -12.55
C GLY A 237 -24.73 30.45 -11.57
N VAL A 238 -25.75 30.47 -10.71
CA VAL A 238 -26.02 29.41 -9.72
C VAL A 238 -26.38 28.08 -10.39
N ALA A 239 -27.17 28.11 -11.47
CA ALA A 239 -27.49 26.90 -12.23
C ALA A 239 -26.24 26.26 -12.84
N ARG A 240 -25.32 27.06 -13.40
CA ARG A 240 -24.05 26.56 -13.94
C ARG A 240 -23.14 25.96 -12.86
N GLU A 241 -23.01 26.60 -11.70
CA GLU A 241 -22.21 26.02 -10.59
C GLU A 241 -22.82 24.71 -10.07
N PHE A 242 -24.16 24.62 -10.00
CA PHE A 242 -24.84 23.37 -9.63
C PHE A 242 -24.60 22.24 -10.63
N ASP A 243 -24.63 22.55 -11.93
CA ASP A 243 -24.37 21.57 -13.00
C ASP A 243 -22.89 21.13 -13.00
N ASP A 244 -21.94 22.03 -12.74
CA ASP A 244 -20.52 21.70 -12.60
C ASP A 244 -20.25 20.78 -11.40
N VAL A 245 -20.90 21.01 -10.25
CA VAL A 245 -20.77 20.09 -9.09
C VAL A 245 -21.45 18.74 -9.37
N ARG A 246 -22.59 18.72 -10.07
CA ARG A 246 -23.25 17.47 -10.45
C ARG A 246 -22.38 16.65 -11.43
N ALA A 247 -21.70 17.31 -12.36
CA ALA A 247 -20.73 16.67 -13.25
C ALA A 247 -19.52 16.14 -12.47
N TYR A 248 -19.01 16.90 -11.50
CA TYR A 248 -17.93 16.47 -10.60
C TYR A 248 -18.30 15.22 -9.79
N ILE A 249 -19.47 15.22 -9.14
CA ILE A 249 -19.96 14.05 -8.37
C ILE A 249 -20.13 12.83 -9.27
N ARG A 250 -20.63 13.00 -10.50
CA ARG A 250 -20.75 11.90 -11.48
C ARG A 250 -19.37 11.38 -11.91
N SER A 251 -18.40 12.28 -12.12
CA SER A 251 -17.03 11.87 -12.47
C SER A 251 -16.33 11.08 -11.34
N LEU A 252 -16.55 11.44 -10.06
CA LEU A 252 -16.06 10.65 -8.93
C LEU A 252 -16.72 9.27 -8.83
N ALA A 253 -18.03 9.19 -9.12
CA ALA A 253 -18.77 7.93 -9.08
C ALA A 253 -18.39 6.97 -10.23
N GLU A 254 -18.09 7.49 -11.42
CA GLU A 254 -17.70 6.68 -12.59
C GLU A 254 -16.23 6.20 -12.52
N VAL A 255 -15.34 6.96 -11.86
CA VAL A 255 -13.96 6.53 -11.57
C VAL A 255 -13.91 5.35 -10.58
N ALA A 256 -14.93 5.19 -9.74
CA ALA A 256 -15.02 4.09 -8.79
C ALA A 256 -15.41 2.73 -9.43
N GLU A 257 -15.95 2.72 -10.66
CA GLU A 257 -16.48 1.50 -11.30
C GLU A 257 -15.89 1.14 -12.68
N ALA A 258 -15.05 1.96 -13.31
CA ALA A 258 -14.56 1.72 -14.68
C ALA A 258 -13.06 1.33 -14.78
N PRO A 259 -12.69 0.37 -15.66
CA PRO A 259 -11.29 0.02 -15.93
C PRO A 259 -10.60 1.10 -16.79
N ALA A 260 -9.51 1.69 -16.26
CA ALA A 260 -8.34 2.35 -16.88
C ALA A 260 -8.43 3.19 -18.20
N CYS A 261 -9.59 3.38 -18.82
CA CYS A 261 -9.76 4.14 -20.05
C CYS A 261 -11.11 4.85 -20.03
N ALA A 262 -11.17 6.02 -19.39
CA ALA A 262 -12.34 6.89 -19.45
C ALA A 262 -11.93 8.25 -20.05
N ALA A 263 -12.34 8.47 -21.30
CA ALA A 263 -12.33 9.81 -21.89
C ALA A 263 -13.40 10.64 -21.19
N VAL A 264 -12.99 11.61 -20.37
CA VAL A 264 -13.91 12.55 -19.72
C VAL A 264 -14.40 13.54 -20.78
N THR A 265 -15.55 13.29 -21.39
CA THR A 265 -16.21 14.25 -22.28
C THR A 265 -17.10 15.18 -21.46
N THR A 266 -16.73 16.46 -21.39
CA THR A 266 -17.58 17.51 -20.82
C THR A 266 -18.82 17.73 -21.67
N ALA A 267 -19.97 18.05 -21.05
CA ALA A 267 -21.26 18.26 -21.73
C ALA A 267 -21.34 19.56 -22.57
N ASP A 268 -20.29 20.37 -22.56
CA ASP A 268 -20.19 21.65 -23.27
C ASP A 268 -19.35 21.46 -24.56
N PRO A 269 -19.94 21.64 -25.77
CA PRO A 269 -19.25 21.38 -27.05
C PRO A 269 -18.10 22.35 -27.35
N SER A 270 -17.92 23.38 -26.52
CA SER A 270 -16.82 24.32 -26.61
C SER A 270 -15.54 23.87 -25.89
N VAL A 271 -15.63 22.89 -24.98
CA VAL A 271 -14.53 22.44 -24.14
C VAL A 271 -14.17 21.01 -24.52
N HIS A 272 -12.93 20.80 -24.94
CA HIS A 272 -12.41 19.51 -25.35
C HIS A 272 -11.39 19.03 -24.33
N VAL A 273 -11.71 17.95 -23.61
CA VAL A 273 -10.78 17.28 -22.70
C VAL A 273 -10.42 15.92 -23.29
N ARG A 274 -9.13 15.67 -23.47
CA ARG A 274 -8.59 14.38 -23.92
C ARG A 274 -7.59 13.90 -22.88
N ALA A 275 -7.91 12.80 -22.21
CA ALA A 275 -7.04 12.19 -21.22
C ALA A 275 -7.00 10.68 -21.44
N VAL A 276 -5.79 10.13 -21.54
CA VAL A 276 -5.54 8.68 -21.59
C VAL A 276 -4.39 8.39 -20.63
N LEU A 277 -4.68 7.69 -19.53
CA LEU A 277 -3.76 7.51 -18.40
C LEU A 277 -3.89 6.08 -17.82
N THR A 278 -2.75 5.46 -17.56
CA THR A 278 -2.57 4.19 -16.83
C THR A 278 -1.76 4.41 -15.54
N ALA A 279 -1.67 5.66 -15.08
CA ALA A 279 -0.88 6.08 -13.93
C ALA A 279 -1.43 5.55 -12.57
N PRO A 280 -0.59 5.50 -11.51
CA PRO A 280 -1.02 5.17 -10.15
C PRO A 280 -2.11 6.11 -9.63
N GLY A 281 -3.01 5.61 -8.77
CA GLY A 281 -4.20 6.35 -8.29
C GLY A 281 -3.90 7.71 -7.64
N SER A 282 -2.76 7.84 -6.96
CA SER A 282 -2.32 9.13 -6.37
C SER A 282 -1.99 10.18 -7.43
N VAL A 283 -1.40 9.79 -8.57
CA VAL A 283 -1.11 10.70 -9.69
C VAL A 283 -2.41 11.04 -10.42
N LEU A 284 -3.32 10.07 -10.58
CA LEU A 284 -4.61 10.27 -11.24
C LEU A 284 -5.46 11.33 -10.51
N GLU A 285 -5.49 11.30 -9.18
CA GLU A 285 -6.19 12.30 -8.37
C GLU A 285 -5.62 13.72 -8.58
N GLN A 286 -4.29 13.85 -8.63
CA GLN A 286 -3.64 15.15 -8.85
C GLN A 286 -3.88 15.68 -10.27
N VAL A 287 -3.81 14.80 -11.26
CA VAL A 287 -4.14 15.14 -12.66
C VAL A 287 -5.58 15.62 -12.76
N LEU A 288 -6.53 14.92 -12.13
CA LEU A 288 -7.94 15.32 -12.10
C LEU A 288 -8.11 16.71 -11.49
N HIS A 289 -7.47 16.98 -10.35
CA HIS A 289 -7.50 18.30 -9.71
C HIS A 289 -6.94 19.41 -10.59
N ILE A 290 -5.81 19.17 -11.28
CA ILE A 290 -5.18 20.13 -12.18
C ILE A 290 -6.08 20.43 -13.39
N VAL A 291 -6.69 19.39 -13.98
CA VAL A 291 -7.62 19.54 -15.11
C VAL A 291 -8.84 20.36 -14.69
N LEU A 292 -9.43 20.06 -13.52
CA LEU A 292 -10.60 20.78 -13.01
C LEU A 292 -10.30 22.25 -12.71
N GLU A 293 -9.17 22.53 -12.05
CA GLU A 293 -8.75 23.90 -11.76
C GLU A 293 -8.40 24.65 -13.05
N GLY A 294 -7.82 23.97 -14.05
CA GLY A 294 -7.62 24.49 -15.40
C GLY A 294 -8.92 24.95 -16.06
N LEU A 295 -9.93 24.07 -16.08
CA LEU A 295 -11.27 24.39 -16.59
C LEU A 295 -11.89 25.59 -15.88
N ARG A 296 -11.74 25.64 -14.54
CA ARG A 296 -12.23 26.75 -13.72
C ARG A 296 -11.54 28.06 -14.07
N ASN A 297 -10.21 28.04 -14.27
CA ASN A 297 -9.43 29.21 -14.62
C ASN A 297 -9.77 29.74 -16.02
N THR A 298 -9.95 28.87 -16.99
CA THR A 298 -10.36 29.25 -18.35
C THR A 298 -11.72 29.93 -18.37
N ARG A 299 -12.70 29.41 -17.60
CA ARG A 299 -14.03 30.01 -17.50
C ARG A 299 -14.04 31.32 -16.70
N ARG A 300 -13.35 31.37 -15.56
CA ARG A 300 -13.41 32.50 -14.62
C ARG A 300 -12.53 33.67 -15.03
N HIS A 301 -11.36 33.39 -15.59
CA HIS A 301 -10.34 34.40 -15.91
C HIS A 301 -10.13 34.56 -17.42
N GLY A 302 -10.21 33.48 -18.20
CA GLY A 302 -9.96 33.51 -19.63
C GLY A 302 -11.05 34.23 -20.43
N ARG A 303 -12.32 34.20 -20.00
CA ARG A 303 -13.49 34.55 -20.85
C ARG A 303 -13.47 33.81 -22.20
N ALA A 304 -12.85 32.64 -22.22
CA ALA A 304 -12.64 31.84 -23.41
C ALA A 304 -13.97 31.29 -23.93
N ARG A 305 -14.10 31.20 -25.25
CA ARG A 305 -15.20 30.53 -25.94
C ARG A 305 -14.88 29.08 -26.25
N ALA A 306 -13.61 28.68 -26.21
CA ALA A 306 -13.17 27.31 -26.39
C ALA A 306 -11.92 27.02 -25.55
N ALA A 307 -11.85 25.79 -25.04
CA ALA A 307 -10.72 25.31 -24.25
C ALA A 307 -10.34 23.90 -24.67
N THR A 308 -9.05 23.61 -24.73
CA THR A 308 -8.51 22.27 -24.98
C THR A 308 -7.60 21.88 -23.84
N ILE A 309 -7.88 20.73 -23.22
CA ILE A 309 -6.99 20.13 -22.22
C ILE A 309 -6.58 18.76 -22.70
N ASP A 310 -5.28 18.61 -22.97
CA ASP A 310 -4.67 17.34 -23.37
C ASP A 310 -3.83 16.80 -22.22
N VAL A 311 -4.10 15.55 -21.84
CA VAL A 311 -3.31 14.80 -20.87
C VAL A 311 -2.73 13.57 -21.55
N ALA A 312 -1.41 13.50 -21.57
CA ALA A 312 -0.65 12.41 -22.16
C ALA A 312 0.32 11.81 -21.14
N GLU A 313 0.32 10.49 -21.06
CA GLU A 313 1.32 9.74 -20.30
C GLU A 313 2.53 9.43 -21.18
N ASP A 314 3.72 9.63 -20.63
CA ASP A 314 5.00 9.21 -21.18
C ASP A 314 5.69 8.25 -20.18
N VAL A 315 6.82 7.64 -20.55
CA VAL A 315 7.46 6.52 -19.84
C VAL A 315 7.67 6.76 -18.34
N ASN A 316 7.93 8.00 -17.90
CA ASN A 316 8.13 8.32 -16.48
C ASN A 316 7.43 9.62 -16.02
N THR A 317 6.59 10.21 -16.88
CA THR A 317 5.99 11.52 -16.62
C THR A 317 4.59 11.63 -17.22
N VAL A 318 3.70 12.37 -16.57
CA VAL A 318 2.42 12.82 -17.13
C VAL A 318 2.57 14.27 -17.59
N ARG A 319 2.25 14.53 -18.86
CA ARG A 319 2.20 15.88 -19.43
C ARG A 319 0.76 16.34 -19.55
N ILE A 320 0.44 17.48 -18.97
CA ILE A 320 -0.86 18.15 -19.06
C ILE A 320 -0.67 19.47 -19.80
N THR A 321 -1.43 19.67 -20.86
CA THR A 321 -1.45 20.92 -21.64
C THR A 321 -2.82 21.53 -21.54
N ILE A 322 -2.91 22.79 -21.09
CA ILE A 322 -4.15 23.54 -20.99
C ILE A 322 -4.05 24.73 -21.96
N GLN A 323 -4.97 24.79 -22.91
CA GLN A 323 -5.06 25.84 -23.91
C GLN A 323 -6.46 26.45 -23.90
N ASP A 324 -6.54 27.77 -23.95
CA ASP A 324 -7.81 28.47 -24.18
C ASP A 324 -7.67 29.61 -25.17
N ASP A 325 -8.79 30.02 -25.77
CA ASP A 325 -8.86 31.15 -26.71
C ASP A 325 -9.22 32.48 -26.01
N GLY A 326 -9.00 32.54 -24.70
CA GLY A 326 -9.34 33.68 -23.85
C GLY A 326 -8.37 34.86 -23.92
N VAL A 327 -8.40 35.71 -22.90
CA VAL A 327 -7.53 36.89 -22.79
C VAL A 327 -6.05 36.55 -22.59
N GLY A 328 -5.73 35.32 -22.18
CA GLY A 328 -4.37 34.84 -21.94
C GLY A 328 -3.70 35.42 -20.69
N PHE A 329 -2.39 35.22 -20.58
CA PHE A 329 -1.55 35.70 -19.48
C PHE A 329 -0.73 36.92 -19.87
N GLU A 330 -0.56 37.88 -18.95
CA GLU A 330 0.35 39.00 -19.14
C GLU A 330 1.82 38.53 -19.29
N ARG A 331 2.68 39.34 -19.93
CA ARG A 331 4.08 38.96 -20.24
C ARG A 331 4.92 38.59 -19.02
N GLU A 332 4.58 39.10 -17.85
CA GLU A 332 5.27 38.82 -16.56
C GLU A 332 4.35 38.11 -15.55
N ALA A 333 3.27 37.49 -16.03
CA ALA A 333 2.33 36.80 -15.14
C ALA A 333 2.98 35.58 -14.47
N THR A 334 2.76 35.44 -13.17
CA THR A 334 3.04 34.20 -12.45
C THR A 334 1.95 33.16 -12.73
N PRO A 335 2.29 31.86 -12.77
CA PRO A 335 1.29 30.81 -12.93
C PRO A 335 0.24 30.86 -11.80
N PRO A 336 -1.01 30.43 -12.06
CA PRO A 336 -2.04 30.38 -11.02
C PRO A 336 -1.57 29.58 -9.82
N TRP A 337 -1.56 30.20 -8.64
CA TRP A 337 -1.05 29.58 -7.40
C TRP A 337 -1.74 28.25 -7.09
N SER A 338 -3.04 28.15 -7.37
CA SER A 338 -3.84 26.93 -7.15
C SER A 338 -3.34 25.72 -7.95
N ILE A 339 -2.78 25.94 -9.14
CA ILE A 339 -2.15 24.89 -9.96
C ILE A 339 -0.67 24.74 -9.58
N ALA A 340 0.04 25.85 -9.39
CA ALA A 340 1.48 25.86 -9.09
C ALA A 340 1.82 25.12 -7.78
N SER A 341 1.03 25.34 -6.71
CA SER A 341 1.24 24.68 -5.42
C SER A 341 1.14 23.16 -5.54
N ARG A 342 0.16 22.66 -6.29
CA ARG A 342 -0.08 21.21 -6.47
C ARG A 342 0.98 20.55 -7.34
N VAL A 343 1.41 21.25 -8.40
CA VAL A 343 2.51 20.78 -9.25
C VAL A 343 3.81 20.68 -8.43
N ALA A 344 4.08 21.67 -7.56
CA ALA A 344 5.24 21.65 -6.68
C ALA A 344 5.19 20.51 -5.64
N GLU A 345 4.04 20.25 -5.02
CA GLU A 345 3.86 19.12 -4.08
C GLU A 345 4.15 17.77 -4.73
N CYS A 346 3.93 17.65 -6.04
CA CYS A 346 4.21 16.43 -6.80
C CYS A 346 5.65 16.35 -7.34
N GLY A 347 6.52 17.33 -7.04
CA GLY A 347 7.84 17.44 -7.66
C GLY A 347 7.80 17.70 -9.17
N GLY A 348 6.69 18.22 -9.66
CA GLY A 348 6.46 18.52 -11.07
C GLY A 348 6.94 19.90 -11.48
N ARG A 349 6.79 20.21 -12.77
CA ARG A 349 7.15 21.49 -13.38
C ARG A 349 5.94 22.11 -14.07
N LEU A 350 5.74 23.41 -13.86
CA LEU A 350 4.69 24.20 -14.51
C LEU A 350 5.32 25.36 -15.28
N THR A 351 4.90 25.56 -16.52
CA THR A 351 5.37 26.65 -17.38
C THR A 351 4.21 27.31 -18.15
N ILE A 352 4.31 28.62 -18.35
CA ILE A 352 3.40 29.38 -19.22
C ILE A 352 4.07 29.46 -20.60
N ALA A 353 3.57 28.69 -21.57
CA ALA A 353 4.24 28.52 -22.86
C ALA A 353 4.09 29.75 -23.80
N ALA A 354 3.08 30.61 -23.58
CA ALA A 354 2.76 31.72 -24.48
C ALA A 354 2.35 33.02 -23.75
N ALA A 355 3.17 33.52 -22.84
CA ALA A 355 2.92 34.78 -22.15
C ALA A 355 2.84 35.97 -23.14
N GLY A 356 1.76 36.77 -23.06
CA GLY A 356 1.55 37.95 -23.92
C GLY A 356 0.95 37.68 -25.30
N ARG A 357 0.44 36.47 -25.56
CA ARG A 357 -0.41 36.15 -26.74
C ARG A 357 -1.88 36.02 -26.30
N PRO A 358 -2.86 36.24 -27.21
CA PRO A 358 -4.23 35.87 -26.93
C PRO A 358 -4.32 34.36 -26.65
N GLY A 359 -5.08 34.00 -25.63
CA GLY A 359 -5.25 32.63 -25.16
C GLY A 359 -4.25 32.20 -24.07
N ALA A 360 -4.74 31.49 -23.06
CA ALA A 360 -3.91 30.93 -22.01
C ALA A 360 -3.26 29.62 -22.48
N HIS A 361 -1.96 29.46 -22.25
CA HIS A 361 -1.22 28.24 -22.60
C HIS A 361 -0.36 27.81 -21.42
N LEU A 362 -0.76 26.74 -20.75
CA LEU A 362 -0.04 26.13 -19.63
C LEU A 362 0.46 24.74 -20.01
N GLU A 363 1.71 24.45 -19.68
CA GLU A 363 2.32 23.14 -19.79
C GLU A 363 2.79 22.68 -18.42
N ILE A 364 2.33 21.49 -18.03
CA ILE A 364 2.58 20.89 -16.71
C ILE A 364 3.16 19.50 -16.92
N GLU A 365 4.23 19.18 -16.20
CA GLU A 365 4.86 17.88 -16.19
C GLU A 365 4.91 17.34 -14.76
N LEU A 366 4.38 16.14 -14.54
CA LEU A 366 4.36 15.45 -13.25
C LEU A 366 5.13 14.14 -13.35
N PRO A 367 6.01 13.79 -12.39
CA PRO A 367 6.67 12.49 -12.38
C PRO A 367 5.71 11.36 -11.99
N LEU A 368 5.78 10.21 -12.66
CA LEU A 368 4.99 9.01 -12.33
C LEU A 368 5.48 8.29 -11.07
N SER A 369 6.73 8.53 -10.70
CA SER A 369 7.33 8.08 -9.44
C SER A 369 7.44 9.28 -8.51
N ALA A 370 6.62 9.35 -7.46
CA ALA A 370 6.74 10.38 -6.45
C ALA A 370 8.06 10.20 -5.67
N SER A 371 9.16 10.76 -6.17
CA SER A 371 10.36 10.93 -5.36
C SER A 371 10.07 12.04 -4.36
N HIS A 372 9.84 11.65 -3.10
CA HIS A 372 9.62 12.49 -1.92
C HIS A 372 10.88 13.30 -1.53
N ASP A 373 11.58 13.87 -2.50
CA ASP A 373 12.95 14.36 -2.32
C ASP A 373 13.12 15.74 -2.98
N HIS A 374 12.34 16.73 -2.54
CA HIS A 374 12.70 18.16 -2.59
C HIS A 374 11.64 19.04 -1.91
N ALA A 375 11.76 19.20 -0.59
CA ALA A 375 10.94 20.11 0.21
C ALA A 375 11.64 21.45 0.56
N ASP A 376 12.75 21.82 -0.10
CA ASP A 376 13.64 22.87 0.46
C ASP A 376 13.99 24.06 -0.45
N SER A 377 13.22 24.35 -1.52
CA SER A 377 13.58 25.47 -2.41
C SER A 377 12.42 26.29 -2.98
N TYR A 378 11.44 26.66 -2.15
CA TYR A 378 10.55 27.78 -2.49
C TYR A 378 10.45 28.79 -1.34
N ARG A 379 11.24 29.86 -1.42
CA ARG A 379 11.01 31.10 -0.68
C ARG A 379 10.38 32.12 -1.63
N PRO A 380 9.15 32.60 -1.38
CA PRO A 380 8.63 33.76 -2.09
C PRO A 380 9.41 35.01 -1.66
N ARG A 381 9.70 35.90 -2.63
CA ARG A 381 10.15 37.27 -2.37
C ARG A 381 8.96 38.20 -2.34
#